data_AF-A0A822H7Y1-F1
#
_entry.id   AF-A0A822H7Y1-F1
#
_cell.length_a   1.000
_cell.length_b   1.000
_cell.length_c   1.000
_cell.angle_alpha   90.00
_cell.angle_beta   90.00
_cell.angle_gamma   90.00
#
_symmetry.space_group_name_H-M   'P 1'
#
loop_
_entity.id
_entity.type
_entity.pdbx_description
1 polymer ?
#
loop_
_entity_poly.entity_id
_entity_poly.type
_entity_poly.pdbx_seq_one_letter_code
_entity_poly.pdbx_strand_id
1 'polypeptide(L)'
;MEFNNNITSKRFRSENSSIHYHSTLSDNLLSCPFCTFNTNSQVDFDFHNHIHHQHICSQCLHVFPNYFLLDLHMDEVHNTYSRIRSYRCLIESCSKIFSNIEQRFQHINDEHHSTKNRHLNDIFI
;
A
#
# COMPACT_ATOMS: atom_id res chain seq x y z
N MET A 1 -9.55 40.08 -14.58
CA MET A 1 -8.21 39.87 -15.18
C MET A 1 -7.25 39.68 -14.02
N GLU A 2 -6.60 38.56 -13.76
CA GLU A 2 -6.61 37.20 -14.28
C GLU A 2 -6.30 36.30 -13.06
N PHE A 3 -6.98 35.16 -12.95
CA PHE A 3 -6.58 34.11 -12.02
C PHE A 3 -5.39 33.38 -12.66
N ASN A 4 -4.29 33.21 -11.91
CA ASN A 4 -3.31 32.20 -12.26
C ASN A 4 -3.04 31.27 -11.07
N ASN A 5 -3.51 30.05 -11.27
CA ASN A 5 -3.26 28.87 -10.46
C ASN A 5 -1.81 28.44 -10.62
N ASN A 6 -1.12 28.14 -9.52
CA ASN A 6 -0.03 27.18 -9.54
C ASN A 6 -0.04 26.38 -8.23
N ILE A 7 -0.75 25.26 -8.30
CA ILE A 7 -0.66 24.15 -7.36
C ILE A 7 0.69 23.47 -7.63
N THR A 8 1.64 23.62 -6.71
CA THR A 8 2.76 22.69 -6.60
C THR A 8 2.66 21.99 -5.26
N SER A 9 2.02 20.82 -5.26
CA SER A 9 2.08 19.84 -4.18
C SER A 9 3.51 19.35 -4.02
N LYS A 10 4.32 20.05 -3.24
CA LYS A 10 5.62 19.58 -2.77
C LYS A 10 5.39 18.51 -1.69
N ARG A 11 5.23 17.26 -2.11
CA ARG A 11 5.46 16.12 -1.19
C ARG A 11 6.96 16.05 -0.95
N PHE A 12 7.38 16.60 0.18
CA PHE A 12 8.72 16.52 0.71
C PHE A 12 9.08 15.03 0.88
N ARG A 13 9.98 14.52 0.04
CA ARG A 13 10.63 13.24 0.28
C ARG A 13 11.45 13.43 1.56
N SER A 14 11.05 12.76 2.63
CA SER A 14 11.91 12.57 3.79
C SER A 14 13.03 11.62 3.36
N GLU A 15 14.11 12.18 2.81
CA GLU A 15 15.41 11.54 2.72
C GLU A 15 15.96 11.40 4.15
N ASN A 16 15.57 10.33 4.84
CA ASN A 16 16.37 9.73 5.92
C ASN A 16 15.68 8.47 6.42
N SER A 17 16.10 7.32 5.90
CA SER A 17 16.00 6.05 6.61
C SER A 17 17.17 5.20 6.17
N SER A 18 18.36 5.61 6.63
CA SER A 18 19.55 4.77 6.60
C SER A 18 19.30 3.58 7.52
N ILE A 19 18.78 2.49 6.95
CA ILE A 19 18.72 1.20 7.62
C ILE A 19 20.16 0.69 7.66
N HIS A 20 20.82 0.85 8.82
CA HIS A 20 22.16 0.36 9.06
C HIS A 20 22.15 -1.18 9.07
N TYR A 21 22.59 -1.81 7.99
CA TYR A 21 22.91 -3.24 7.96
C TYR A 21 24.29 -3.46 8.58
N HIS A 22 24.33 -4.17 9.71
CA HIS A 22 25.56 -4.57 10.38
C HIS A 22 26.29 -5.62 9.51
N SER A 23 27.41 -5.24 8.88
CA SER A 23 28.29 -6.19 8.18
C SER A 23 29.19 -6.94 9.16
N THR A 24 28.99 -8.25 9.26
CA THR A 24 30.02 -9.19 9.73
C THR A 24 30.42 -10.07 8.56
N LEU A 25 31.70 -10.04 8.21
CA LEU A 25 32.32 -10.69 7.06
C LEU A 25 32.08 -12.22 7.04
N SER A 26 31.16 -12.68 6.20
CA SER A 26 31.20 -13.94 5.44
C SER A 26 29.99 -13.99 4.51
N ASP A 27 30.23 -13.90 3.20
CA ASP A 27 29.25 -13.85 2.09
C ASP A 27 28.26 -12.68 2.13
N ASN A 28 28.35 -11.77 1.14
CA ASN A 28 27.44 -10.63 0.92
C ASN A 28 26.04 -11.09 0.47
N LEU A 29 25.42 -12.05 1.15
CA LEU A 29 24.09 -12.56 0.84
C LEU A 29 23.04 -11.68 1.52
N LEU A 30 22.31 -10.93 0.72
CA LEU A 30 21.15 -10.14 1.12
C LEU A 30 19.93 -11.06 1.18
N SER A 31 19.30 -11.15 2.34
CA SER A 31 18.09 -11.98 2.56
C SER A 31 16.88 -11.09 2.82
N CYS A 32 15.78 -11.35 2.12
CA CYS A 32 14.53 -10.62 2.35
C CYS A 32 13.93 -11.01 3.70
N PRO A 33 13.50 -10.04 4.54
CA PRO A 33 12.88 -10.36 5.83
C PRO A 33 11.44 -10.85 5.71
N PHE A 34 10.81 -10.73 4.53
CA PHE A 34 9.39 -11.01 4.31
C PHE A 34 9.13 -12.27 3.49
N CYS A 35 10.17 -12.85 2.87
CA CYS A 35 10.05 -14.08 2.09
C CYS A 35 11.39 -14.83 2.02
N THR A 36 11.47 -15.89 1.23
CA THR A 36 12.67 -16.73 1.09
C THR A 36 13.68 -16.22 0.06
N PHE A 37 13.45 -15.06 -0.55
CA PHE A 37 14.35 -14.47 -1.55
C PHE A 37 15.69 -14.09 -0.92
N ASN A 38 16.77 -14.47 -1.60
CA ASN A 38 18.13 -14.13 -1.24
C ASN A 38 18.94 -13.85 -2.50
N THR A 39 19.90 -12.92 -2.42
CA THR A 39 20.75 -12.53 -3.55
C THR A 39 22.05 -11.91 -3.06
N ASN A 40 23.12 -11.97 -3.87
CA ASN A 40 24.35 -11.23 -3.61
C ASN A 40 24.40 -9.86 -4.32
N SER A 41 23.33 -9.49 -5.04
CA SER A 41 23.22 -8.27 -5.82
C SER A 41 22.26 -7.28 -5.16
N GLN A 42 22.75 -6.08 -4.83
CA GLN A 42 21.91 -5.01 -4.29
C GLN A 42 20.80 -4.62 -5.27
N VAL A 43 21.11 -4.60 -6.58
CA VAL A 43 20.14 -4.21 -7.62
C VAL A 43 18.98 -5.21 -7.70
N ASP A 44 19.28 -6.51 -7.60
CA ASP A 44 18.25 -7.56 -7.61
C ASP A 44 17.41 -7.51 -6.34
N PHE A 45 18.03 -7.19 -5.20
CA PHE A 45 17.34 -7.03 -3.92
C PHE A 45 16.36 -5.84 -3.95
N ASP A 46 16.80 -4.69 -4.46
CA ASP A 46 15.97 -3.50 -4.57
C ASP A 46 14.81 -3.73 -5.55
N PHE A 47 15.07 -4.39 -6.67
CA PHE A 47 14.05 -4.78 -7.63
C PHE A 47 13.04 -5.76 -7.03
N HIS A 48 13.51 -6.79 -6.32
CA HIS A 48 12.65 -7.73 -5.61
C HIS A 48 11.74 -7.00 -4.61
N ASN A 49 12.30 -6.12 -3.79
CA ASN A 49 11.54 -5.34 -2.82
C ASN A 49 10.50 -4.44 -3.51
N HIS A 50 10.87 -3.81 -4.62
CA HIS A 50 9.96 -2.97 -5.40
C HIS A 50 8.79 -3.76 -6.00
N ILE A 51 9.04 -4.95 -6.55
CA ILE A 51 7.99 -5.73 -7.21
C ILE A 51 7.09 -6.46 -6.21
N HIS A 52 7.64 -6.91 -5.07
CA HIS A 52 6.93 -7.82 -4.17
C HIS A 52 6.55 -7.23 -2.83
N HIS A 53 7.20 -6.15 -2.38
CA HIS A 53 7.06 -5.66 -1.01
C HIS A 53 6.90 -4.13 -0.93
N GLN A 54 6.79 -3.43 -2.06
CA GLN A 54 6.66 -1.98 -2.10
C GLN A 54 5.46 -1.46 -1.29
N HIS A 55 4.40 -2.25 -1.21
CA HIS A 55 3.17 -1.90 -0.51
C HIS A 55 2.81 -2.97 0.54
N ILE A 56 3.80 -3.42 1.29
CA ILE A 56 3.60 -4.34 2.41
C ILE A 56 3.12 -3.60 3.67
N CYS A 57 2.14 -4.18 4.37
CA CYS A 57 1.75 -3.73 5.70
C CYS A 57 2.80 -4.17 6.72
N SER A 58 3.39 -3.22 7.45
CA SER A 58 4.41 -3.52 8.47
C SER A 58 3.87 -4.26 9.71
N GLN A 59 2.55 -4.32 9.91
CA GLN A 59 1.94 -4.96 11.08
C GLN A 59 1.52 -6.42 10.80
N CYS A 60 0.94 -6.70 9.63
CA CYS A 60 0.44 -8.04 9.27
C CYS A 60 1.15 -8.68 8.07
N LEU A 61 2.11 -7.98 7.46
CA LEU A 61 2.90 -8.44 6.30
C LEU A 61 2.10 -8.74 5.02
N HIS A 62 0.81 -8.37 4.97
CA HIS A 62 0.04 -8.41 3.72
C HIS A 62 0.57 -7.41 2.70
N VAL A 63 0.68 -7.85 1.44
CA VAL A 63 1.13 -7.04 0.31
C VAL A 63 -0.06 -6.55 -0.48
N PHE A 64 -0.11 -5.26 -0.78
CA PHE A 64 -1.18 -4.63 -1.54
C PHE A 64 -0.73 -4.26 -2.96
N PRO A 65 -1.64 -4.20 -3.95
CA PRO A 65 -1.28 -3.82 -5.32
C PRO A 65 -0.83 -2.37 -5.48
N ASN A 66 -1.26 -1.48 -4.59
CA ASN A 66 -0.93 -0.06 -4.63
C ASN A 66 -0.97 0.53 -3.21
N TYR A 67 -0.39 1.73 -3.08
CA TYR A 67 -0.34 2.46 -1.82
C TYR A 67 -1.73 2.83 -1.28
N PHE A 68 -2.70 3.14 -2.15
CA PHE A 68 -4.06 3.51 -1.74
C PHE A 68 -4.76 2.38 -0.97
N LEU A 69 -4.65 1.14 -1.44
CA LEU A 69 -5.22 -0.02 -0.76
C LEU A 69 -4.50 -0.32 0.57
N LEU A 70 -3.17 -0.16 0.61
CA LEU A 70 -2.42 -0.26 1.87
C LEU A 70 -2.86 0.79 2.90
N ASP A 71 -3.04 2.04 2.48
CA ASP A 71 -3.50 3.14 3.34
C ASP A 71 -4.90 2.85 3.91
N LEU A 72 -5.82 2.42 3.06
CA LEU A 72 -7.15 1.97 3.50
C LEU A 72 -7.07 0.82 4.51
N HIS A 73 -6.22 -0.17 4.26
CA HIS A 73 -6.05 -1.31 5.16
C HIS A 73 -5.57 -0.86 6.55
N MET A 74 -4.60 0.04 6.59
CA MET A 74 -4.11 0.61 7.84
C MET A 74 -5.22 1.34 8.60
N ASP A 75 -6.04 2.13 7.90
CA ASP A 75 -7.17 2.86 8.48
C ASP A 75 -8.28 1.94 9.00
N GLU A 76 -8.58 0.85 8.31
CA GLU A 76 -9.74 0.00 8.64
C GLU A 76 -9.39 -1.10 9.65
N VAL A 77 -8.18 -1.67 9.56
CA VAL A 77 -7.74 -2.84 10.33
C VAL A 77 -6.86 -2.46 11.51
N HIS A 78 -5.90 -1.54 11.31
CA HIS A 78 -4.86 -1.25 12.30
C HIS A 78 -5.05 0.08 13.05
N ASN A 79 -5.95 0.95 12.59
CA ASN A 79 -6.21 2.23 13.24
C ASN A 79 -7.14 2.05 14.46
N THR A 80 -6.54 1.74 15.61
CA THR A 80 -7.24 1.59 16.89
C THR A 80 -7.76 2.91 17.47
N TYR A 81 -7.37 4.06 16.92
CA TYR A 81 -7.82 5.38 17.37
C TYR A 81 -9.16 5.79 16.76
N SER A 82 -9.55 5.18 15.64
CA SER A 82 -10.82 5.51 14.98
C SER A 82 -12.00 4.84 15.71
N ARG A 83 -12.81 5.67 16.38
CA ARG A 83 -14.04 5.20 17.05
C ARG A 83 -15.19 4.91 16.08
N ILE A 84 -15.12 5.43 14.86
CA ILE A 84 -16.14 5.27 13.82
C ILE A 84 -15.44 4.75 12.57
N ARG A 85 -15.70 3.49 12.21
CA ARG A 85 -15.20 2.93 10.96
C ARG A 85 -16.01 3.48 9.78
N SER A 86 -15.34 4.16 8.87
CA SER A 86 -15.89 4.60 7.60
C SER A 86 -15.17 3.86 6.48
N TYR A 87 -15.90 3.13 5.65
CA TYR A 87 -15.34 2.28 4.60
C TYR A 87 -15.30 3.07 3.30
N ARG A 88 -14.12 3.46 2.83
CA ARG A 88 -13.99 4.16 1.54
C ARG A 88 -14.06 3.14 0.39
N CYS A 89 -14.49 3.58 -0.79
CA CYS A 89 -14.43 2.73 -1.98
C CYS A 89 -12.98 2.27 -2.26
N LEU A 90 -12.82 1.04 -2.76
CA LEU A 90 -11.50 0.46 -3.09
C LEU A 90 -10.91 0.99 -4.41
N ILE A 91 -11.64 1.84 -5.13
CA ILE A 91 -11.16 2.51 -6.34
C ILE A 91 -10.66 3.90 -5.96
N GLU A 92 -9.36 4.17 -6.18
CA GLU A 92 -8.70 5.44 -5.77
C GLU A 92 -9.39 6.69 -6.31
N SER A 93 -9.94 6.63 -7.53
CA SER A 93 -10.67 7.74 -8.14
C SER A 93 -12.12 7.91 -7.64
N CYS A 94 -12.60 7.05 -6.75
CA CYS A 94 -13.97 7.06 -6.24
C CYS A 94 -14.03 7.56 -4.79
N SER A 95 -14.79 8.64 -4.58
CA SER A 95 -14.89 9.30 -3.26
C SER A 95 -16.07 8.82 -2.40
N LYS A 96 -16.71 7.69 -2.75
CA LYS A 96 -17.83 7.16 -1.97
C LYS A 96 -17.35 6.53 -0.66
N ILE A 97 -18.13 6.73 0.40
CA ILE A 97 -17.86 6.27 1.76
C ILE A 97 -19.11 5.55 2.27
N PHE A 98 -18.91 4.47 3.00
CA PHE A 98 -19.95 3.56 3.46
C PHE A 98 -19.85 3.32 4.96
N SER A 99 -20.97 2.96 5.57
CA SER A 99 -21.05 2.67 7.01
C SER A 99 -20.65 1.23 7.35
N ASN A 100 -20.64 0.34 6.36
CA ASN A 100 -20.23 -1.05 6.50
C ASN A 100 -19.62 -1.59 5.20
N ILE A 101 -18.93 -2.72 5.32
CA ILE A 101 -18.23 -3.40 4.22
C ILE A 101 -19.23 -3.90 3.16
N GLU A 102 -20.40 -4.39 3.55
CA GLU A 102 -21.42 -4.91 2.64
C GLU A 102 -21.89 -3.83 1.65
N GLN A 103 -22.19 -2.63 2.15
CA GLN A 103 -22.59 -1.49 1.31
C GLN A 103 -21.47 -1.07 0.34
N ARG A 104 -20.20 -1.12 0.79
CA ARG A 104 -19.06 -0.85 -0.08
C ARG A 104 -18.97 -1.88 -1.21
N PHE A 105 -19.14 -3.16 -0.89
CA PHE A 105 -19.07 -4.24 -1.89
C PHE A 105 -20.24 -4.18 -2.86
N GLN A 106 -21.44 -3.89 -2.37
CA GLN A 106 -22.58 -3.64 -3.24
C GLN A 106 -22.30 -2.50 -4.21
N HIS A 107 -21.75 -1.37 -3.73
CA HIS A 107 -21.36 -0.27 -4.61
C HIS A 107 -20.28 -0.66 -5.63
N ILE A 108 -19.24 -1.40 -5.22
CA ILE A 108 -18.16 -1.82 -6.13
C ILE A 108 -18.68 -2.75 -7.21
N ASN A 109 -19.61 -3.63 -6.85
CA ASN A 109 -20.38 -4.35 -7.83
C ASN A 109 -21.11 -3.30 -8.68
N ASP A 110 -22.20 -2.70 -8.21
CA ASP A 110 -23.12 -1.85 -8.99
C ASP A 110 -22.47 -0.79 -9.90
N GLU A 111 -21.46 -0.08 -9.41
CA GLU A 111 -20.87 1.07 -10.11
C GLU A 111 -19.47 0.78 -10.69
N HIS A 112 -18.84 -0.33 -10.30
CA HIS A 112 -17.47 -0.67 -10.68
C HIS A 112 -17.31 -2.12 -11.19
N HIS A 113 -18.39 -2.73 -11.72
CA HIS A 113 -18.54 -4.06 -12.37
C HIS A 113 -17.55 -4.38 -13.53
N SER A 114 -16.31 -3.92 -13.49
CA SER A 114 -15.24 -4.29 -14.41
C SER A 114 -14.55 -5.56 -13.95
N THR A 115 -14.13 -6.42 -14.89
CA THR A 115 -13.32 -7.61 -14.60
C THR A 115 -12.04 -7.29 -13.82
N LYS A 116 -11.53 -6.06 -13.95
CA LYS A 116 -10.36 -5.56 -13.21
C LYS A 116 -10.61 -5.40 -11.72
N ASN A 117 -11.85 -5.21 -11.27
CA ASN A 117 -12.17 -4.89 -9.89
C ASN A 117 -12.66 -6.10 -9.09
N ARG A 118 -12.91 -7.22 -9.78
CA ARG A 118 -13.53 -8.43 -9.23
C ARG A 118 -12.71 -9.11 -8.12
N HIS A 119 -11.40 -8.88 -8.10
CA HIS A 119 -10.45 -9.44 -7.13
C HIS A 119 -10.13 -8.49 -5.96
N LEU A 120 -10.64 -7.25 -5.98
CA LEU A 120 -10.38 -6.28 -4.90
C LEU A 120 -10.93 -6.76 -3.56
N ASN A 121 -11.97 -7.59 -3.58
CA ASN A 121 -12.54 -8.20 -2.39
C ASN A 121 -11.57 -9.22 -1.77
N ASP A 122 -10.81 -9.95 -2.58
CA ASP A 122 -9.86 -10.97 -2.11
C ASP A 122 -8.56 -10.34 -1.59
N ILE A 123 -8.27 -9.10 -1.98
CA ILE A 123 -7.09 -8.34 -1.54
C ILE A 123 -7.31 -7.74 -0.13
N PHE A 124 -8.56 -7.51 0.27
CA PHE A 124 -8.91 -6.71 1.44
C PHE A 124 -9.48 -7.52 2.63
N ILE A 125 -9.44 -8.85 2.56
CA ILE A 125 -9.84 -9.80 3.62
C ILE A 125 -8.58 -10.50 4.12
#